data_AF-A0A3D5FFV2-F1
#
_entry.id   AF-A0A3D5FFV2-F1
#
_cell.length_a   1.000
_cell.length_b   1.000
_cell.length_c   1.000
_cell.angle_alpha   90.00
_cell.angle_beta   90.00
_cell.angle_gamma   90.00
#
_symmetry.space_group_name_H-M   'P 1'
#
loop_
_entity.id
_entity.type
_entity.pdbx_description
1 polymer ?
#
loop_
_entity_poly.entity_id
_entity_poly.type
_entity_poly.pdbx_seq_one_letter_code
_entity_poly.pdbx_strand_id
1 'polypeptide(L)'
;MNSPGIWALIPAAGSGTRFGSQRPKQYHFIKGKPVLAHTLERIAQVKAIRGIAVGLSVEDANWEVLEKPSTENLWTYTGGVTRADTVRRGLDSLSA
;
A
#
# COMPACT_ATOMS: atom_id res chain seq x y z
N MET A 1 -27.56 -2.55 -14.47
CA MET A 1 -27.05 -2.26 -13.11
C MET A 1 -25.55 -2.05 -13.23
N ASN A 2 -25.02 -0.89 -12.80
CA ASN A 2 -23.57 -0.71 -12.75
C ASN A 2 -23.00 -1.65 -11.68
N SER A 3 -22.01 -2.47 -12.05
CA SER A 3 -21.26 -3.25 -11.06
C SER A 3 -20.56 -2.29 -10.08
N PRO A 4 -20.56 -2.60 -8.77
CA PRO A 4 -19.87 -1.78 -7.78
C PRO A 4 -18.38 -1.65 -8.12
N GLY A 5 -17.80 -0.49 -7.83
CA GLY A 5 -16.37 -0.25 -8.06
C GLY A 5 -15.51 -1.08 -7.10
N ILE A 6 -14.43 -1.67 -7.62
CA ILE A 6 -13.46 -2.41 -6.82
C ILE A 6 -12.28 -1.48 -6.53
N TRP A 7 -11.86 -1.44 -5.27
CA TRP A 7 -10.72 -0.66 -4.79
C TRP A 7 -9.73 -1.57 -4.09
N ALA A 8 -8.43 -1.27 -4.21
CA ALA A 8 -7.38 -2.00 -3.50
C ALA A 8 -6.91 -1.21 -2.28
N LEU A 9 -6.90 -1.86 -1.12
CA LEU A 9 -6.33 -1.32 0.10
C LEU A 9 -5.07 -2.10 0.49
N ILE A 10 -3.92 -1.44 0.55
CA ILE A 10 -2.64 -2.06 0.88
C ILE A 10 -2.17 -1.55 2.26
N PRO A 11 -2.43 -2.28 3.35
CA PRO A 11 -1.92 -1.92 4.67
C PRO A 11 -0.42 -2.23 4.76
N ALA A 12 0.41 -1.19 4.68
CA ALA A 12 1.88 -1.24 4.67
C ALA A 12 2.51 -0.37 5.78
N ALA A 13 1.76 0.00 6.82
CA ALA A 13 2.24 0.84 7.93
C ALA A 13 3.02 0.06 9.00
N GLY A 14 3.09 -1.27 8.89
CA GLY A 14 3.78 -2.11 9.86
C GLY A 14 5.30 -1.97 9.77
N SER A 15 5.95 -1.93 10.93
CA SER A 15 7.42 -1.93 11.05
C SER A 15 8.07 -3.28 10.77
N GLY A 16 7.29 -4.38 10.76
CA GLY A 16 7.79 -5.71 10.43
C GLY A 16 8.70 -6.32 11.50
N THR A 17 8.48 -6.03 12.78
CA THR A 17 9.35 -6.44 13.91
C THR A 17 9.74 -7.93 13.95
N ARG A 18 8.87 -8.84 13.49
CA ARG A 18 9.15 -10.28 13.41
C ARG A 18 10.13 -10.67 12.31
N PHE A 19 10.35 -9.79 11.34
CA PHE A 19 11.22 -10.01 10.19
C PHE A 19 12.71 -9.81 10.54
N GLY A 20 13.01 -9.22 11.71
CA GLY A 20 14.37 -9.19 12.25
C GLY A 20 15.34 -8.21 11.58
N SER A 21 14.84 -7.26 10.79
CA SER A 21 15.67 -6.24 10.13
C SER A 21 15.30 -4.82 10.54
N GLN A 22 16.26 -3.90 10.48
CA GLN A 22 15.99 -2.48 10.76
C GLN A 22 15.11 -1.79 9.72
N ARG A 23 15.12 -2.28 8.47
CA ARG A 23 14.25 -1.77 7.39
C ARG A 23 12.89 -2.49 7.41
N PRO A 24 11.75 -1.78 7.28
CA PRO A 24 10.45 -2.43 7.17
C PRO A 24 10.40 -3.41 5.99
N LYS A 25 9.81 -4.60 6.20
CA LYS A 25 9.84 -5.73 5.24
C LYS A 25 9.34 -5.37 3.83
N GLN A 26 8.37 -4.45 3.74
CA GLN A 26 7.79 -4.01 2.48
C GLN A 26 8.80 -3.31 1.55
N TYR A 27 9.91 -2.80 2.11
CA TYR A 27 11.00 -2.19 1.35
C TYR A 27 12.20 -3.11 1.11
N HIS A 28 12.12 -4.38 1.54
CA HIS A 28 13.16 -5.35 1.22
C HIS A 28 13.10 -5.78 -0.24
N PHE A 29 14.28 -6.02 -0.80
CA PHE A 29 14.42 -6.38 -2.20
C PHE A 29 14.26 -7.88 -2.37
N ILE A 30 13.40 -8.27 -3.30
CA ILE A 30 13.32 -9.64 -3.82
C ILE A 30 13.56 -9.54 -5.32
N LYS A 31 14.59 -10.24 -5.81
CA LYS A 31 15.01 -10.20 -7.23
C LYS A 31 15.15 -8.77 -7.78
N GLY A 32 15.84 -7.90 -7.03
CA GLY A 32 16.15 -6.54 -7.46
C GLY A 32 15.03 -5.50 -7.31
N LYS A 33 13.88 -5.85 -6.71
CA LYS A 33 12.77 -4.91 -6.52
C LYS A 33 12.14 -5.03 -5.12
N PRO A 34 11.73 -3.91 -4.48
CA PRO A 34 11.04 -3.94 -3.20
C PRO A 34 9.74 -4.76 -3.21
N VAL A 35 9.43 -5.45 -2.11
CA VAL A 35 8.18 -6.24 -1.98
C VAL A 35 6.93 -5.38 -2.26
N LEU A 36 6.92 -4.12 -1.81
CA LEU A 36 5.81 -3.20 -2.07
C LEU A 36 5.66 -2.88 -3.56
N ALA A 37 6.76 -2.65 -4.27
CA ALA A 37 6.74 -2.38 -5.71
C ALA A 37 6.19 -3.59 -6.50
N HIS A 38 6.61 -4.82 -6.17
CA HIS A 38 6.02 -6.04 -6.75
C HIS A 38 4.49 -6.11 -6.56
N THR A 39 4.02 -5.69 -5.38
CA THR A 39 2.60 -5.69 -5.03
C THR A 39 1.83 -4.65 -5.86
N LEU A 40 2.35 -3.42 -5.91
CA LEU A 40 1.75 -2.32 -6.66
C LEU A 40 1.65 -2.64 -8.16
N GLU A 41 2.71 -3.17 -8.77
CA GLU A 41 2.73 -3.54 -10.18
C GLU A 41 1.68 -4.59 -10.52
N ARG A 42 1.56 -5.64 -9.69
CA ARG A 42 0.57 -6.71 -9.88
C ARG A 42 -0.86 -6.17 -9.78
N ILE A 43 -1.13 -5.33 -8.78
CA ILE A 43 -2.47 -4.78 -8.54
C ILE A 43 -2.83 -3.77 -9.64
N ALA A 44 -1.90 -2.92 -10.06
CA ALA A 44 -2.13 -1.94 -11.13
C ALA A 44 -2.48 -2.57 -12.49
N GLN A 45 -2.11 -3.84 -12.72
CA GLN A 45 -2.49 -4.57 -13.93
C GLN A 45 -3.94 -5.08 -13.93
N VAL A 46 -4.65 -5.02 -12.81
CA VAL A 46 -6.03 -5.51 -12.69
C VAL A 46 -7.01 -4.43 -13.12
N LYS A 47 -7.51 -4.53 -14.36
CA LYS A 47 -8.42 -3.54 -14.98
C LYS A 47 -9.69 -3.22 -14.18
N ALA A 48 -10.15 -4.13 -13.33
CA ALA A 48 -11.35 -3.92 -12.52
C ALA A 48 -11.12 -3.01 -11.30
N ILE A 49 -9.87 -2.79 -10.90
CA ILE A 49 -9.50 -1.97 -9.75
C ILE A 49 -9.47 -0.50 -10.17
N ARG A 50 -10.28 0.33 -9.52
CA ARG A 50 -10.44 1.77 -9.81
C ARG A 50 -9.37 2.65 -9.17
N GLY A 51 -8.69 2.14 -8.16
CA GLY A 51 -7.63 2.85 -7.45
C GLY A 51 -7.03 2.03 -6.32
N ILE A 52 -5.88 2.49 -5.84
CA ILE A 52 -5.04 1.82 -4.87
C ILE A 52 -4.70 2.81 -3.75
N ALA A 53 -5.11 2.48 -2.52
CA ALA A 53 -4.75 3.23 -1.33
C ALA A 53 -3.69 2.48 -0.54
N VAL A 54 -2.56 3.11 -0.26
CA VAL A 54 -1.45 2.51 0.52
C VAL A 54 -1.38 3.15 1.90
N GLY A 55 -1.61 2.36 2.93
CA GLY A 55 -1.48 2.81 4.31
C GLY A 55 -0.03 2.72 4.76
N LEU A 56 0.59 3.85 5.11
CA LEU A 56 2.01 3.93 5.49
C LEU A 56 2.18 4.39 6.95
N SER A 57 3.34 4.15 7.53
CA SER A 57 3.69 4.75 8.84
C SER A 57 3.79 6.27 8.68
N VAL A 58 3.51 7.03 9.74
CA VAL A 58 3.75 8.48 9.70
C VAL A 58 5.24 8.81 9.56
N GLU A 59 6.10 7.89 10.00
CA GLU A 59 7.57 7.96 9.88
C GLU A 59 8.11 7.29 8.61
N ASP A 60 7.25 6.95 7.64
CA ASP A 60 7.72 6.31 6.42
C ASP A 60 8.55 7.29 5.56
N ALA A 61 9.84 6.98 5.42
CA ALA A 61 10.78 7.77 4.63
C ALA A 61 11.12 7.13 3.26
N ASN A 62 10.57 5.96 2.93
CA ASN A 62 11.00 5.18 1.75
C ASN A 62 9.98 5.23 0.60
N TRP A 63 8.75 5.68 0.85
CA TRP A 63 7.71 5.75 -0.17
C TRP A 63 8.07 6.65 -1.37
N GLU A 64 8.64 7.83 -1.12
CA GLU A 64 8.93 8.81 -2.16
C GLU A 64 9.92 8.26 -3.19
N VAL A 65 10.98 7.59 -2.72
CA VAL A 65 12.04 7.00 -3.56
C VAL A 65 11.67 5.65 -4.16
N LEU A 66 10.53 5.06 -3.78
CA LEU A 66 10.04 3.82 -4.35
C LEU A 66 9.65 4.04 -5.82
N GLU A 67 10.17 3.23 -6.74
CA GLU A 67 9.63 3.18 -8.10
C GLU A 67 8.20 2.63 -8.06
N LYS A 68 7.25 3.40 -8.62
CA LYS A 68 5.81 3.13 -8.58
C LYS A 68 5.31 2.89 -10.00
N PRO A 69 4.33 1.98 -10.22
CA PRO A 69 3.70 1.85 -11.52
C PRO A 69 2.97 3.14 -11.89
N SER A 70 2.91 3.46 -13.18
CA SER A 70 2.08 4.55 -13.66
C SER A 70 0.61 4.11 -13.60
N THR A 71 -0.14 4.71 -12.68
CA THR A 71 -1.59 4.49 -12.53
C THR A 71 -2.24 5.81 -12.12
N GLU A 72 -3.41 6.10 -12.68
CA GLU A 72 -4.09 7.38 -12.48
C GLU A 72 -4.60 7.58 -11.05
N ASN A 73 -4.71 6.51 -10.25
CA ASN A 73 -5.37 6.57 -8.95
C ASN A 73 -4.62 5.75 -7.87
N LEU A 74 -3.41 6.19 -7.56
CA LEU A 74 -2.59 5.67 -6.47
C LEU A 74 -2.32 6.80 -5.46
N TRP A 75 -2.70 6.58 -4.21
CA TRP A 75 -2.45 7.53 -3.13
C TRP A 75 -2.06 6.82 -1.83
N THR A 76 -1.60 7.62 -0.87
CA THR A 76 -1.23 7.14 0.46
C THR A 76 -2.12 7.73 1.53
N TYR A 77 -2.19 7.05 2.67
CA TYR A 77 -2.80 7.56 3.89
C TYR A 77 -1.99 7.11 5.11
N THR A 78 -2.13 7.82 6.23
CA THR A 78 -1.47 7.45 7.47
C THR A 78 -2.16 6.24 8.12
N GLY A 79 -1.44 5.14 8.22
CA GLY A 79 -1.87 3.93 8.92
C GLY A 79 -2.05 4.12 10.42
N GLY A 80 -2.63 3.12 11.07
CA GLY A 80 -2.86 3.09 12.51
C GLY A 80 -1.88 2.18 13.25
N VAL A 81 -1.99 2.17 14.59
CA VAL A 81 -1.14 1.37 15.49
C VAL A 81 -1.24 -0.13 15.16
N THR A 82 -2.44 -0.60 14.82
CA THR A 82 -2.66 -1.98 14.39
C THR A 82 -2.93 -2.09 12.90
N ARG A 83 -2.82 -3.32 12.37
CA ARG A 83 -3.26 -3.62 11.02
C ARG A 83 -4.75 -3.29 10.83
N ALA A 84 -5.59 -3.59 11.82
CA ALA A 84 -7.03 -3.32 11.75
C ALA A 84 -7.31 -1.81 11.67
N ASP A 85 -6.61 -1.01 12.48
CA ASP A 85 -6.72 0.46 12.42
C ASP A 85 -6.29 1.03 11.07
N THR A 86 -5.20 0.50 10.52
CA THR A 86 -4.73 0.87 9.18
C THR A 86 -5.81 0.56 8.14
N VAL A 87 -6.41 -0.62 8.20
CA VAL A 87 -7.50 -0.99 7.27
C VAL A 87 -8.70 -0.06 7.45
N ARG A 88 -9.13 0.21 8.69
CA ARG A 88 -10.25 1.12 8.98
C ARG A 88 -10.05 2.50 8.38
N ARG A 89 -8.89 3.13 8.64
CA ARG A 89 -8.57 4.46 8.08
C ARG A 89 -8.54 4.48 6.56
N GLY A 90 -8.08 3.39 5.95
CA GLY A 90 -8.12 3.22 4.51
C GLY A 90 -9.55 3.15 3.97
N LEU A 91 -10.44 2.41 4.63
CA LEU A 91 -11.86 2.38 4.27
C LEU A 91 -12.52 3.76 4.43
N ASP A 92 -12.22 4.47 5.51
CA ASP A 92 -12.73 5.83 5.75
C ASP A 92 -12.29 6.79 4.61
N SER A 93 -11.07 6.62 4.08
CA SER A 93 -10.57 7.43 2.95
C SER A 93 -11.25 7.17 1.61
N LEU A 94 -11.92 6.02 1.46
CA LEU A 94 -12.67 5.65 0.24
C LEU A 94 -14.12 6.14 0.27
N SER A 95 -14.63 6.50 1.44
CA SER A 95 -15.99 6.99 1.65
C SER A 95 -16.15 8.51 1.59
N ALA A 96 -15.03 9.23 1.42
CA ALA A 96 -14.99 10.69 1.36
C ALA A 96 -15.27 11.23 -0.05
#